data_AF-X1P071-F1
#
_entry.id   AF-X1P071-F1
#
_cell.length_a   1.000
_cell.length_b   1.000
_cell.length_c   1.000
_cell.angle_alpha   90.00
_cell.angle_beta   90.00
_cell.angle_gamma   90.00
#
_symmetry.space_group_name_H-M   'P 1'
#
loop_
_entity.id
_entity.type
_entity.pdbx_description
1 polymer ?
#
loop_
_entity_poly.entity_id
_entity_poly.type
_entity_poly.pdbx_seq_one_letter_code
_entity_poly.pdbx_strand_id
1 'polypeptide(L)' 'AINQGLPVLLCDTDEIGDGDELEINVTGGKIVDLTSGFALNCNKMPPIMSAILEEGGLIPYIQKHKDFKL' A
#
# COMPACT_ATOMS: atom_id res chain seq x y z
N ALA A 1 7.66 5.98 6.09
CA ALA A 1 6.42 6.01 5.28
C ALA A 1 5.22 5.49 6.09
N ILE A 2 5.10 4.18 6.35
CA ILE A 2 3.93 3.56 7.03
C ILE A 2 3.54 4.23 8.36
N ASN A 3 4.50 4.53 9.25
CA ASN A 3 4.21 5.15 10.55
C ASN A 3 3.51 6.53 10.44
N GLN A 4 3.58 7.16 9.27
CA GLN A 4 2.98 8.46 8.94
C GLN A 4 1.69 8.31 8.10
N GLY A 5 1.12 7.11 7.97
CA GLY A 5 -0.10 6.90 7.19
C GLY A 5 0.11 6.79 5.68
N LEU A 6 1.35 6.64 5.21
CA LEU A 6 1.64 6.51 3.78
C LEU A 6 1.81 5.03 3.38
N PRO A 7 1.01 4.52 2.42
CA PRO A 7 1.13 3.15 1.93
C PRO A 7 2.45 2.92 1.20
N VAL A 8 2.98 1.70 1.28
CA VAL A 8 4.18 1.26 0.57
C VAL A 8 3.92 -0.11 0.00
N LEU A 9 4.27 -0.30 -1.28
CA LEU A 9 4.22 -1.58 -1.97
C LEU A 9 5.62 -1.94 -2.46
N LEU A 10 5.91 -3.23 -2.50
CA LEU A 10 7.13 -3.77 -3.09
C LEU A 10 6.76 -4.60 -4.31
N CYS A 11 7.27 -4.21 -5.48
CA CYS A 11 7.09 -4.87 -6.77
C CYS A 11 8.27 -4.53 -7.67
N ASP A 12 8.39 -5.29 -8.77
CA ASP A 12 9.20 -4.91 -9.92
C ASP A 12 8.53 -3.73 -10.64
N THR A 13 9.28 -2.67 -10.89
CA THR A 13 8.78 -1.42 -11.48
C THR A 13 9.41 -1.13 -12.85
N ASP A 14 10.15 -2.07 -13.43
CA ASP A 14 10.89 -1.85 -14.69
C ASP A 14 9.97 -1.49 -15.88
N GLU A 15 8.71 -1.92 -15.84
CA GLU A 15 7.70 -1.62 -16.86
C GLU A 15 6.90 -0.33 -16.60
N ILE A 16 7.11 0.36 -15.46
CA ILE A 16 6.41 1.61 -15.11
C ILE A 16 7.23 2.81 -15.62
N GLY A 17 6.65 3.61 -16.50
CA GLY A 17 7.22 4.84 -17.04
C GLY A 17 6.89 6.10 -16.24
N ASP A 18 7.67 7.16 -16.46
CA ASP A 18 7.33 8.49 -15.96
C ASP A 18 6.09 9.02 -16.68
N GLY A 19 5.12 9.53 -15.90
CA GLY A 19 3.85 10.04 -16.41
C GLY A 19 2.76 9.00 -16.60
N ASP A 20 2.99 7.71 -16.30
CA ASP A 20 1.96 6.69 -16.40
C ASP A 20 0.86 6.85 -15.33
N GLU A 21 -0.38 6.56 -15.74
CA GLU A 21 -1.52 6.52 -14.83
C GLU A 21 -1.68 5.10 -14.28
N LEU A 22 -1.56 4.94 -12.97
CA LEU A 22 -1.62 3.64 -12.32
C LEU A 22 -2.90 3.50 -11.47
N GLU A 23 -3.60 2.38 -11.63
CA GLU A 23 -4.62 1.92 -10.68
C GLU A 23 -3.99 0.93 -9.71
N ILE A 24 -4.07 1.22 -8.41
CA ILE A 24 -3.38 0.45 -7.36
C ILE A 24 -4.38 -0.16 -6.39
N ASN A 25 -4.40 -1.49 -6.33
CA ASN A 25 -5.06 -2.24 -5.26
C ASN A 25 -4.03 -2.61 -4.17
N VAL A 26 -3.91 -1.73 -3.17
CA VAL A 26 -2.92 -1.83 -2.10
C VAL A 26 -3.11 -3.10 -1.25
N THR A 27 -4.35 -3.46 -0.92
CA THR A 27 -4.66 -4.66 -0.13
C THR A 27 -4.56 -5.95 -0.94
N GLY A 28 -4.94 -5.90 -2.22
CA GLY A 28 -4.85 -7.03 -3.14
C GLY A 28 -3.43 -7.30 -3.64
N GLY A 29 -2.53 -6.30 -3.56
CA GLY A 29 -1.17 -6.38 -4.08
C GLY A 29 -1.15 -6.41 -5.61
N LYS A 30 -2.01 -5.62 -6.28
CA LYS A 30 -2.07 -5.56 -7.74
C LYS A 30 -1.98 -4.11 -8.20
N ILE A 31 -1.19 -3.86 -9.23
CA ILE A 31 -1.14 -2.58 -9.93
C ILE A 31 -1.50 -2.83 -11.39
N VAL A 32 -2.31 -1.95 -11.95
CA VAL A 32 -2.63 -1.91 -13.38
C VAL A 32 -2.13 -0.57 -13.90
N ASP A 33 -1.25 -0.61 -14.88
CA ASP A 33 -0.91 0.57 -15.65
C ASP A 33 -2.01 0.81 -16.69
N LEU A 34 -2.69 1.94 -16.56
CA LEU A 34 -3.80 2.35 -17.41
C LEU A 34 -3.32 2.92 -18.75
N THR A 35 -2.07 3.39 -18.84
CA THR A 35 -1.48 3.91 -20.07
C THR A 35 -1.19 2.77 -21.05
N SER A 36 -0.53 1.72 -20.56
CA SER A 36 -0.06 0.59 -21.38
C SER A 36 -0.98 -0.64 -21.33
N GLY A 37 -1.80 -0.75 -20.28
CA GLY A 37 -2.71 -1.86 -20.04
C GLY A 37 -2.07 -3.08 -19.36
N PHE A 38 -0.77 -3.05 -19.03
CA PHE A 38 -0.14 -4.17 -18.33
C PHE A 38 -0.52 -4.18 -16.84
N ALA A 39 -0.47 -5.38 -16.24
CA ALA A 39 -0.75 -5.57 -14.84
C ALA A 39 0.41 -6.28 -14.16
N LEU A 40 0.79 -5.80 -12.98
CA LEU A 40 1.85 -6.37 -12.16
C LEU A 40 1.33 -6.74 -10.77
N ASN A 41 1.97 -7.76 -10.20
CA ASN A 41 1.70 -8.19 -8.84
C ASN A 41 2.76 -7.62 -7.91
N CYS A 42 2.32 -7.03 -6.81
CA CYS A 42 3.15 -6.58 -5.71
C CYS A 42 2.95 -7.51 -4.51
N ASN A 43 3.87 -7.42 -3.55
CA ASN A 43 3.67 -8.09 -2.27
C ASN A 43 2.43 -7.54 -1.57
N LYS A 44 1.61 -8.44 -1.06
CA LYS A 44 0.44 -8.07 -0.25
C LYS A 44 0.92 -7.42 1.04
N MET A 45 0.29 -6.30 1.38
CA MET A 45 0.51 -5.65 2.65
C MET A 45 -0.02 -6.52 3.80
N PRO A 46 0.76 -6.75 4.87
CA PRO A 46 0.28 -7.45 6.05
C PRO A 46 -0.96 -6.76 6.65
N PRO A 47 -1.95 -7.51 7.19
CA PRO A 47 -3.18 -6.92 7.73
C PRO A 47 -2.96 -5.82 8.76
N ILE A 48 -1.97 -5.98 9.65
CA ILE A 48 -1.63 -4.98 10.67
C ILE A 48 -1.17 -3.65 10.07
N MET A 49 -0.49 -3.67 8.92
CA MET A 49 -0.06 -2.46 8.23
C MET A 49 -1.25 -1.74 7.60
N SER A 50 -2.20 -2.47 7.00
CA SER A 50 -3.47 -1.88 6.53
C SER A 50 -4.23 -1.20 7.66
N ALA A 51 -4.35 -1.86 8.81
CA ALA A 51 -5.03 -1.30 9.97
C ALA A 51 -4.34 -0.01 10.49
N ILE A 52 -3.01 0.03 10.50
CA ILE A 52 -2.27 1.24 10.87
C ILE A 52 -2.54 2.40 9.89
N LEU A 53 -2.60 2.11 8.58
CA LEU A 53 -2.88 3.11 7.55
C LEU A 53 -4.32 3.63 7.62
N GLU A 54 -5.30 2.77 7.88
CA GLU A 54 -6.72 3.13 8.06
C GLU A 54 -6.93 4.12 9.20
N GLU A 55 -6.11 4.05 10.25
CA GLU A 55 -6.13 5.00 11.36
C GLU A 55 -5.32 6.28 11.08
N GLY A 56 -4.65 6.39 9.92
CA GLY A 56 -3.83 7.55 9.54
C GLY A 56 -2.40 7.51 10.07
N GLY A 57 -1.92 6.35 10.52
CA GLY A 57 -0.55 6.15 10.99
C GLY A 57 -0.46 5.47 12.36
N LEU A 58 0.78 5.24 12.79
CA LEU A 58 1.05 4.40 13.96
C LEU A 58 0.55 5.03 15.27
N ILE A 59 0.73 6.34 15.43
CA ILE A 59 0.32 7.04 16.66
C ILE A 59 -1.21 7.00 16.85
N PRO A 60 -2.04 7.39 15.86
CA PRO A 60 -3.49 7.23 15.95
C PRO A 60 -3.92 5.78 16.24
N TYR A 61 -3.31 4.80 15.57
CA TYR A 61 -3.59 3.39 15.79
C TYR A 61 -3.35 2.99 17.26
N ILE A 62 -2.18 3.29 17.81
CA ILE A 62 -1.86 2.93 19.21
C ILE A 62 -2.74 3.69 20.21
N GLN A 63 -3.09 4.95 19.94
CA GLN A 63 -3.99 5.72 20.81
C GLN A 63 -5.36 5.04 20.94
N LYS A 64 -5.88 4.48 19.84
CA LYS A 64 -7.18 3.80 19.76
C LYS A 64 -7.13 2.36 20.25
N HIS A 65 -6.11 1.58 19.84
CA HIS A 65 -6.03 0.14 20.07
C HIS A 65 -5.19 -0.28 21.27
N LYS A 66 -4.42 0.65 21.86
CA LYS A 66 -3.51 0.51 23.01
C LYS A 66 -2.27 -0.37 22.79
N ASP A 67 -2.37 -1.35 21.91
CA ASP A 67 -1.28 -2.25 21.50
C ASP A 67 -1.54 -2.76 20.07
N PHE A 68 -0.60 -3.51 19.51
CA PHE A 68 -0.77 -4.21 18.25
C PHE A 68 -1.78 -5.35 18.40
N LYS A 69 -2.89 -5.27 17.65
CA LYS A 69 -3.85 -6.38 17.54
C LYS A 69 -3.47 -7.23 16.34
N LEU A 70 -2.81 -8.36 16.61
CA LEU A 70 -2.38 -9.37 15.63
C LEU A 70 -3.52 -10.29 15.20
#